data_AF-A0A7Y3L3R6-F1
#
_entry.id   AF-A0A7Y3L3R6-F1
#
_cell.length_a   1.000
_cell.length_b   1.000
_cell.length_c   1.000
_cell.angle_alpha   90.00
_cell.angle_beta   90.00
_cell.angle_gamma   90.00
#
_symmetry.space_group_name_H-M   'P 1'
#
loop_
_entity.id
_entity.type
_entity.pdbx_description
1 polymer ?
#
loop_
_entity_poly.entity_id
_entity_poly.type
_entity_poly.pdbx_seq_one_letter_code
_entity_poly.pdbx_strand_id
1 'polypeptide(L)'
;MKTKITGLRRSLAAALPAALLAGCTSIGTLGLVTKSEINPAQILDSGRPFKDMGPAEGSACKYIFLSIIPWGRSDLELAVERALKRSSGDALVNVTVASSLYSFLPIYNILTVSCTAVKGDAIEFTSGKKPETIPR
;
A
#
# COMPACT_ATOMS: atom_id res chain seq x y z
N MET A 1 36.90 28.72 -31.66
CA MET A 1 36.67 27.65 -30.67
C MET A 1 35.53 28.08 -29.72
N LYS A 2 34.26 27.98 -30.14
CA LYS A 2 33.07 28.42 -29.36
C LYS A 2 31.88 27.51 -29.70
N THR A 3 31.92 26.24 -29.29
CA THR A 3 30.87 25.29 -29.74
C THR A 3 30.61 24.12 -28.78
N LYS A 4 30.56 24.33 -27.45
CA LYS A 4 30.09 23.26 -26.52
C LYS A 4 29.22 23.71 -25.34
N ILE A 5 29.06 25.01 -25.08
CA ILE A 5 28.45 25.49 -23.81
C ILE A 5 26.91 25.49 -23.85
N THR A 6 26.28 25.54 -25.03
CA THR A 6 24.82 25.68 -25.18
C THR A 6 24.06 24.36 -24.97
N GLY A 7 24.67 23.21 -25.26
CA GLY A 7 24.04 21.89 -25.09
C GLY A 7 23.90 21.48 -23.63
N LEU A 8 24.91 21.77 -22.80
CA LEU A 8 24.93 21.44 -21.38
C LEU A 8 23.84 22.18 -20.58
N ARG A 9 23.53 23.43 -20.97
CA ARG A 9 22.44 24.23 -20.37
C ARG A 9 21.04 23.67 -20.70
N ARG A 10 20.83 23.13 -21.91
CA ARG A 10 19.56 22.51 -22.30
C ARG A 10 19.33 21.17 -21.61
N SER A 11 20.38 20.37 -21.44
CA SER A 11 20.30 19.11 -20.71
C SER A 11 20.06 19.30 -19.20
N LEU A 12 20.68 20.31 -18.57
CA LEU A 12 20.41 20.65 -17.17
C LEU A 12 18.97 21.16 -16.96
N ALA A 13 18.42 21.93 -17.91
CA ALA A 13 17.05 22.45 -17.81
C ALA A 13 15.99 21.34 -17.89
N ALA A 14 16.27 20.23 -18.58
CA ALA A 14 15.37 19.07 -18.66
C ALA A 14 15.53 18.10 -17.48
N ALA A 15 16.73 18.00 -16.89
CA ALA A 15 16.99 17.14 -15.73
C ALA A 15 16.37 17.68 -14.42
N LEU A 16 16.25 19.01 -14.28
CA LEU A 16 15.73 19.66 -13.08
C LEU A 16 14.26 19.31 -12.74
N PRO A 17 13.30 19.31 -13.69
CA PRO A 17 11.93 18.88 -13.40
C PRO A 17 11.81 17.37 -13.13
N ALA A 18 12.68 16.53 -13.71
CA ALA A 18 12.69 15.09 -13.43
C ALA A 18 13.20 14.78 -12.00
N ALA A 19 14.16 15.55 -11.50
CA ALA A 19 14.68 15.42 -10.13
C ALA A 19 13.66 15.87 -9.05
N LEU A 20 12.68 16.72 -9.41
CA LEU A 20 11.62 17.16 -8.49
C LEU A 20 10.55 16.10 -8.21
N LEU A 21 10.59 14.98 -8.92
CA LEU A 21 9.67 13.85 -8.76
C LEU A 21 10.37 12.64 -8.10
N ALA A 22 11.26 12.89 -7.14
CA ALA A 22 11.87 11.82 -6.34
C ALA A 22 10.77 11.09 -5.54
N GLY A 23 10.21 10.04 -6.12
CA GLY A 23 9.33 9.10 -5.45
C GLY A 23 10.16 7.98 -4.84
N CYS A 24 9.99 7.71 -3.55
CA CYS A 24 10.47 6.46 -2.97
C CYS A 24 9.34 5.44 -3.01
N THR A 25 9.62 4.27 -3.56
CA THR A 25 8.73 3.12 -3.46
C THR A 25 9.42 2.02 -2.66
N SER A 26 8.67 1.41 -1.75
CA SER A 26 9.09 0.25 -0.97
C SER A 26 8.10 -0.87 -1.25
N ILE A 27 8.60 -2.05 -1.62
CA ILE A 27 7.80 -3.22 -1.93
C ILE A 27 8.18 -4.33 -0.95
N GLY A 28 7.20 -4.98 -0.34
CA GLY A 28 7.38 -6.12 0.56
C GLY A 28 6.36 -7.21 0.28
N THR A 29 6.68 -8.44 0.66
CA THR A 29 5.77 -9.58 0.54
C THR A 29 5.41 -10.12 1.91
N LEU A 30 4.15 -10.48 2.09
CA LEU A 30 3.58 -11.07 3.30
C LEU A 30 2.88 -12.37 2.92
N GLY A 31 3.07 -13.44 3.70
CA GLY A 31 2.48 -14.74 3.41
C GLY A 31 0.95 -14.75 3.59
N LEU A 32 0.47 -14.21 4.71
CA LEU A 32 -0.95 -14.14 5.08
C LEU A 32 -1.22 -12.79 5.75
N VAL A 33 -2.27 -12.12 5.32
CA VAL A 33 -2.78 -10.89 5.96
C VAL A 33 -4.27 -11.07 6.22
N THR A 34 -4.64 -11.19 7.49
CA THR A 34 -6.02 -11.29 7.92
C THR A 34 -6.59 -9.90 8.19
N LYS A 35 -7.92 -9.77 8.16
CA LYS A 35 -8.59 -8.60 8.76
C LYS A 35 -8.20 -8.49 10.25
N SER A 36 -8.17 -7.27 10.77
CA SER A 36 -7.81 -6.97 12.17
C SER A 36 -8.68 -7.68 13.21
N GLU A 37 -9.88 -8.10 12.81
CA GLU A 37 -10.85 -8.82 13.64
C GLU A 37 -10.52 -10.31 13.81
N ILE A 38 -9.56 -10.83 13.03
CA ILE A 38 -9.24 -12.27 12.96
C ILE A 38 -7.82 -12.50 13.47
N ASN A 39 -7.66 -13.42 14.43
CA ASN A 39 -6.36 -13.82 14.96
C ASN A 39 -5.67 -14.82 13.99
N PRO A 40 -4.59 -14.43 13.29
CA PRO A 40 -3.93 -15.29 12.32
C PRO A 40 -3.28 -16.52 12.96
N ALA A 41 -2.78 -16.41 14.20
CA ALA A 41 -2.13 -17.52 14.89
C ALA A 41 -3.10 -18.67 15.17
N GLN A 42 -4.33 -18.36 15.61
CA GLN A 42 -5.36 -19.37 15.84
C GLN A 42 -5.81 -20.07 14.55
N ILE A 43 -5.84 -19.34 13.42
CA ILE A 43 -6.22 -19.92 12.13
C ILE A 43 -5.15 -20.88 11.61
N LEU A 44 -3.88 -20.51 11.73
CA LEU A 44 -2.77 -21.35 11.32
C LEU A 44 -2.68 -22.62 12.17
N ASP A 45 -2.88 -22.51 13.49
CA ASP A 45 -2.84 -23.64 14.41
C ASP A 45 -4.01 -24.62 14.20
N SER A 46 -5.19 -24.09 13.87
CA SER A 46 -6.39 -24.91 13.63
C SER A 46 -6.48 -25.53 12.23
N GLY A 47 -5.59 -25.16 11.30
CA GLY A 47 -5.57 -25.72 9.95
C GLY A 47 -6.90 -25.57 9.19
N ARG A 48 -7.59 -24.43 9.38
CA ARG A 48 -8.97 -24.27 8.88
C ARG A 48 -9.05 -24.40 7.36
N PRO A 49 -10.05 -25.13 6.83
CA PRO A 49 -10.28 -25.17 5.40
C PRO A 49 -10.63 -23.76 4.91
N PHE A 50 -10.08 -23.39 3.77
CA PHE A 50 -10.32 -22.11 3.13
C PHE A 50 -10.83 -22.32 1.71
N LYS A 51 -11.59 -21.35 1.24
CA LYS A 51 -12.06 -21.25 -0.13
C LYS A 51 -11.34 -20.10 -0.80
N ASP A 52 -10.78 -20.36 -1.97
CA ASP A 52 -10.18 -19.33 -2.81
C ASP A 52 -11.29 -18.51 -3.49
N MET A 53 -11.22 -17.18 -3.32
CA MET A 53 -12.13 -16.19 -3.88
C MET A 53 -11.50 -15.45 -5.06
N GLY A 54 -10.25 -15.75 -5.39
CA GLY A 54 -9.50 -15.19 -6.49
C GLY A 54 -8.73 -13.91 -6.14
N PRO A 55 -8.11 -13.27 -7.15
CA PRO A 55 -7.23 -12.13 -6.93
C PRO A 55 -8.00 -10.91 -6.42
N ALA A 56 -7.42 -10.24 -5.42
CA ALA A 56 -7.94 -9.02 -4.83
C ALA A 56 -6.85 -7.95 -4.72
N GLU A 57 -7.25 -6.70 -4.93
CA GLU A 57 -6.37 -5.55 -4.90
C GLU A 57 -7.08 -4.37 -4.22
N GLY A 58 -6.33 -3.64 -3.39
CA GLY A 58 -6.82 -2.47 -2.69
C GLY A 58 -5.71 -1.47 -2.43
N SER A 59 -6.08 -0.21 -2.28
CA SER A 59 -5.12 0.85 -2.00
C SER A 59 -5.68 1.90 -1.05
N ALA A 60 -4.79 2.47 -0.24
CA ALA A 60 -5.08 3.51 0.74
C ALA A 60 -4.05 4.64 0.61
N CYS A 61 -4.53 5.87 0.44
CA CYS A 61 -3.68 7.05 0.26
C CYS A 61 -3.99 8.12 1.31
N LYS A 62 -2.92 8.77 1.77
CA LYS A 62 -2.91 9.92 2.65
C LYS A 62 -2.21 11.07 1.93
N TYR A 63 -2.83 12.23 1.98
CA TYR A 63 -2.32 13.48 1.44
C TYR A 63 -1.91 14.35 2.62
N ILE A 64 -0.76 14.98 2.57
CA ILE A 64 -0.29 15.88 3.62
C ILE A 64 -0.01 17.21 2.96
N PHE A 65 -0.82 18.22 3.29
CA PHE A 65 -0.64 19.57 2.78
C PHE A 65 0.18 20.39 3.78
N LEU A 66 1.24 21.03 3.28
CA LEU A 66 2.20 21.83 4.05
C LEU A 66 2.76 21.11 5.30
N SER A 67 2.83 19.78 5.28
CA SER A 67 3.19 18.96 6.44
C SER A 67 2.32 19.11 7.70
N ILE A 68 1.23 19.89 7.64
CA ILE A 68 0.40 20.22 8.82
C ILE A 68 -0.91 19.44 8.81
N ILE A 69 -1.55 19.32 7.64
CA ILE A 69 -2.91 18.77 7.56
C ILE A 69 -2.85 17.43 6.81
N PRO A 70 -2.86 16.29 7.53
CA PRO A 70 -3.04 14.99 6.93
C PRO A 70 -4.52 14.77 6.58
N TRP A 71 -4.78 14.47 5.31
CA TRP A 71 -6.08 14.06 4.79
C TRP A 71 -6.04 12.61 4.35
N GLY A 72 -7.02 11.82 4.81
CA GLY A 72 -7.11 10.40 4.49
C GLY A 72 -6.16 9.53 5.31
N ARG A 73 -5.98 8.29 4.83
CA ARG A 73 -5.38 7.18 5.56
C ARG A 73 -4.65 6.29 4.57
N SER A 74 -3.39 5.97 4.85
CA SER A 74 -2.51 5.13 4.01
C SER A 74 -2.07 3.85 4.71
N ASP A 75 -2.78 3.46 5.75
CA ASP A 75 -2.52 2.23 6.50
C ASP A 75 -2.86 0.97 5.69
N LEU A 76 -2.12 -0.09 6.02
CA LEU A 76 -2.27 -1.41 5.42
C LEU A 76 -3.67 -1.99 5.67
N GLU A 77 -4.21 -1.78 6.87
CA GLU A 77 -5.54 -2.26 7.27
C GLU A 77 -6.63 -1.77 6.31
N LEU A 78 -6.69 -0.46 6.06
CA LEU A 78 -7.67 0.11 5.13
C LEU A 78 -7.45 -0.36 3.68
N ALA A 79 -6.21 -0.60 3.27
CA ALA A 79 -5.90 -1.14 1.95
C ALA A 79 -6.40 -2.59 1.80
N VAL A 80 -6.19 -3.44 2.83
CA VAL A 80 -6.68 -4.83 2.90
C VAL A 80 -8.20 -4.87 2.96
N GLU A 81 -8.81 -4.01 3.78
CA GLU A 81 -10.27 -3.89 3.87
C GLU A 81 -10.87 -3.55 2.50
N ARG A 82 -10.28 -2.58 1.79
CA ARG A 82 -10.71 -2.20 0.43
C ARG A 82 -10.52 -3.33 -0.59
N ALA A 83 -9.45 -4.11 -0.48
CA ALA A 83 -9.21 -5.27 -1.34
C ALA A 83 -10.28 -6.34 -1.13
N LEU A 84 -10.60 -6.66 0.13
CA LEU A 84 -11.54 -7.71 0.51
C LEU A 84 -13.02 -7.29 0.41
N LYS A 85 -13.30 -5.98 0.32
CA LYS A 85 -14.68 -5.45 0.23
C LYS A 85 -15.46 -5.98 -0.98
N ARG A 86 -14.78 -6.33 -2.07
CA ARG A 86 -15.42 -6.85 -3.30
C ARG A 86 -15.66 -8.36 -3.28
N SER A 87 -14.81 -9.12 -2.61
CA SER A 87 -14.81 -10.59 -2.65
C SER A 87 -15.40 -11.25 -1.41
N SER A 88 -15.87 -10.46 -0.42
CA SER A 88 -16.31 -10.93 0.90
C SER A 88 -15.30 -11.85 1.63
N GLY A 89 -14.03 -11.84 1.21
CA GLY A 89 -12.99 -12.69 1.81
C GLY A 89 -12.61 -12.24 3.22
N ASP A 90 -12.05 -13.17 3.98
CA ASP A 90 -11.61 -12.97 5.37
C ASP A 90 -10.13 -12.57 5.45
N ALA A 91 -9.33 -13.01 4.48
CA ALA A 91 -7.90 -12.77 4.45
C ALA A 91 -7.37 -12.70 3.01
N LEU A 92 -6.16 -12.17 2.87
CA LEU A 92 -5.36 -12.22 1.66
C LEU A 92 -4.16 -13.15 1.89
N VAL A 93 -3.85 -14.00 0.92
CA VAL A 93 -2.62 -14.81 0.89
C VAL A 93 -1.71 -14.34 -0.24
N ASN A 94 -0.42 -14.64 -0.11
CA ASN A 94 0.61 -14.24 -1.07
C ASN A 94 0.56 -12.73 -1.39
N VAL A 95 0.53 -11.94 -0.32
CA VAL A 95 0.27 -10.52 -0.40
C VAL A 95 1.54 -9.77 -0.76
N THR A 96 1.47 -8.96 -1.81
CA THR A 96 2.47 -7.95 -2.13
C THR A 96 1.96 -6.60 -1.67
N VAL A 97 2.74 -5.93 -0.84
CA VAL A 97 2.49 -4.57 -0.35
C VAL A 97 3.45 -3.64 -1.05
N ALA A 98 2.93 -2.59 -1.67
CA ALA A 98 3.70 -1.53 -2.28
C ALA A 98 3.35 -0.20 -1.61
N SER A 99 4.31 0.41 -0.91
CA SER A 99 4.18 1.74 -0.36
C SER A 99 4.94 2.73 -1.23
N SER A 100 4.28 3.83 -1.60
CA SER A 100 4.86 4.89 -2.41
C SER A 100 4.73 6.21 -1.67
N LEU A 101 5.81 6.99 -1.67
CA LEU A 101 5.84 8.34 -1.12
C LEU A 101 6.27 9.30 -2.23
N TYR A 102 5.37 10.21 -2.59
CA TYR A 102 5.60 11.25 -3.58
C TYR A 102 5.56 12.60 -2.87
N SER A 103 6.63 13.37 -2.97
CA SER A 103 6.70 14.74 -2.44
C SER A 103 6.88 15.72 -3.58
N PHE A 104 5.94 16.65 -3.73
CA PHE A 104 6.05 17.74 -4.69
C PHE A 104 6.78 18.90 -4.01
N LEU A 105 8.01 19.19 -4.47
CA LEU A 105 8.95 20.17 -3.90
C LEU A 105 9.52 19.75 -2.51
N PRO A 106 10.61 18.97 -2.48
CA PRO A 106 11.16 18.39 -1.24
C PRO A 106 11.61 19.41 -0.19
N ILE A 107 11.90 20.66 -0.59
CA ILE A 107 12.38 21.71 0.33
C ILE A 107 11.25 22.25 1.22
N TYR A 108 10.00 22.28 0.72
CA TYR A 108 8.88 22.91 1.44
C TYR A 108 7.73 21.94 1.76
N ASN A 109 7.79 20.67 1.33
CA ASN A 109 6.79 19.63 1.61
C ASN A 109 5.34 20.15 1.46
N ILE A 110 5.09 20.93 0.40
CA ILE A 110 3.81 21.60 0.19
C ILE A 110 2.71 20.55 -0.03
N LEU A 111 3.05 19.48 -0.74
CA LEU A 111 2.17 18.33 -0.90
C LEU A 111 2.98 17.05 -0.86
N THR A 112 2.69 16.21 0.13
CA THR A 112 3.21 14.85 0.23
C THR A 112 2.07 13.86 0.10
N VAL A 113 2.20 12.90 -0.80
CA VAL A 113 1.22 11.82 -1.02
C VAL A 113 1.89 10.51 -0.63
N SER A 114 1.32 9.84 0.37
CA SER A 114 1.72 8.50 0.79
C SER A 114 0.60 7.53 0.43
N CYS A 115 0.91 6.53 -0.36
CA CYS A 115 -0.03 5.49 -0.75
C CYS A 115 0.50 4.11 -0.38
N THR A 116 -0.37 3.24 0.10
CA THR A 116 -0.10 1.82 0.33
C THR A 116 -1.07 1.04 -0.52
N ALA A 117 -0.55 0.20 -1.42
CA ALA A 117 -1.31 -0.73 -2.24
C ALA A 117 -1.03 -2.15 -1.79
N VAL A 118 -2.04 -3.00 -1.84
CA VAL A 118 -1.96 -4.42 -1.55
C VAL A 118 -2.54 -5.22 -2.69
N LYS A 119 -1.89 -6.31 -3.02
CA LYS A 119 -2.34 -7.28 -4.03
C LYS A 119 -2.08 -8.68 -3.50
N GLY A 120 -3.05 -9.57 -3.64
CA GLY A 120 -2.91 -10.98 -3.26
C GLY A 120 -4.16 -11.75 -3.64
N ASP A 121 -4.25 -13.00 -3.21
CA ASP A 121 -5.43 -13.83 -3.45
C ASP A 121 -6.32 -13.80 -2.21
N ALA A 122 -7.60 -13.46 -2.40
CA ALA A 122 -8.58 -13.43 -1.33
C ALA A 122 -9.04 -14.84 -0.98
N ILE A 123 -9.05 -15.14 0.30
CA ILE A 123 -9.56 -16.40 0.83
C ILE A 123 -10.67 -16.16 1.85
N GLU A 124 -11.63 -17.07 1.88
CA GLU A 124 -12.70 -17.12 2.86
C GLU A 124 -12.51 -18.38 3.72
N PHE A 125 -12.56 -18.26 5.05
CA PHE A 125 -12.41 -19.44 5.90
C PHE A 125 -13.75 -20.17 6.00
N THR A 126 -13.80 -21.42 5.50
CA THR A 126 -15.01 -22.23 5.56
C THR A 126 -15.25 -22.63 7.02
N SER A 127 -16.40 -22.26 7.56
CA SER A 127 -16.67 -22.38 8.99
C SER A 127 -16.65 -23.82 9.52
N GLY A 128 -15.62 -24.13 10.31
CA GLY A 128 -15.80 -24.84 11.58
C GLY A 128 -15.60 -23.85 12.72
N LYS A 129 -16.66 -23.15 13.17
CA LYS A 129 -16.72 -22.08 14.21
C LYS A 129 -15.78 -20.88 14.06
N LYS A 130 -16.35 -19.71 13.74
CA LYS A 130 -15.73 -18.38 13.87
C LYS A 130 -15.09 -18.27 15.28
N PRO A 131 -13.78 -17.98 15.42
CA PRO A 131 -13.19 -17.80 16.74
C PRO A 131 -13.88 -16.61 17.42
N GLU A 132 -14.27 -16.85 18.67
CA GLU A 132 -14.95 -15.91 19.52
C GLU A 132 -14.15 -14.62 19.63
N THR A 133 -14.79 -13.51 19.26
CA THR A 133 -14.24 -12.16 19.33
C THR A 133 -13.72 -11.91 20.74
N ILE A 134 -12.41 -11.72 20.92
CA ILE A 134 -11.86 -11.33 22.23
C ILE A 134 -12.33 -9.88 22.49
N PRO A 135 -13.17 -9.62 23.51
CA PRO A 135 -13.52 -8.25 23.87
C PRO A 135 -12.25 -7.54 24.37
N ARG A 136 -12.00 -6.34 23.84
CA ARG A 136 -10.97 -5.44 24.38
C ARG A 136 -11.37 -4.91 25.74
#